data_AF-A0A7V7JJJ9-F1
#
_entry.id   AF-A0A7V7JJJ9-F1
#
_cell.length_a   1.000
_cell.length_b   1.000
_cell.length_c   1.000
_cell.angle_alpha   90.00
_cell.angle_beta   90.00
_cell.angle_gamma   90.00
#
_symmetry.space_group_name_H-M   'P 1'
#
loop_
_entity.id
_entity.type
_entity.pdbx_description
1 polymer ?
#
loop_
_entity_poly.entity_id
_entity_poly.type
_entity_poly.pdbx_seq_one_letter_code
_entity_poly.pdbx_strand_id
1 'polypeptide(L)'
;MSNISLTERYQALKNTLITRMMLGDAEDKCQKDLDDIYDRIVHAPVDTINAAIEKLSFAHHCLTEEQDLKETANLLCQVRDALESFEKRD
;
A
#
# COMPACT_ATOMS: atom_id res chain seq x y z
N MET A 1 7.79 -18.97 7.90
CA MET A 1 8.41 -17.69 7.52
C MET A 1 7.28 -16.72 7.31
N SER A 2 7.07 -15.75 8.20
CA SER A 2 6.00 -14.77 8.05
C SER A 2 6.33 -13.87 6.86
N ASN A 3 5.62 -14.03 5.75
CA ASN A 3 5.60 -13.03 4.67
C ASN A 3 4.92 -11.80 5.24
N ILE A 4 5.70 -10.87 5.79
CA ILE A 4 5.20 -9.56 6.23
C ILE A 4 4.59 -8.88 5.01
N SER A 5 3.36 -8.38 5.14
CA SER A 5 2.65 -7.70 4.06
C SER A 5 3.41 -6.44 3.62
N LEU A 6 3.24 -6.02 2.37
CA LEU A 6 3.88 -4.80 1.88
C LEU A 6 3.37 -3.57 2.64
N THR A 7 2.10 -3.60 3.05
CA THR A 7 1.44 -2.58 3.86
C THR A 7 2.10 -2.44 5.23
N GLU A 8 2.31 -3.53 5.97
CA GLU A 8 3.01 -3.50 7.26
C GLU A 8 4.44 -2.97 7.10
N ARG A 9 5.10 -3.35 6.00
CA ARG A 9 6.46 -2.90 5.70
C ARG A 9 6.51 -1.40 5.38
N TYR A 10 5.54 -0.90 4.63
CA TYR A 10 5.36 0.53 4.37
C TYR A 10 5.17 1.31 5.67
N GLN A 11 4.25 0.85 6.53
CA GLN A 11 3.98 1.48 7.83
C GLN A 11 5.24 1.55 8.72
N ALA A 12 5.97 0.43 8.83
CA ALA A 12 7.19 0.37 9.63
C ALA A 12 8.28 1.32 9.09
N LEU A 13 8.43 1.39 7.77
CA LEU A 13 9.41 2.26 7.12
C LEU A 13 9.02 3.75 7.29
N LYS A 14 7.73 4.07 7.20
CA LYS A 14 7.20 5.42 7.40
C LYS A 14 7.41 5.91 8.83
N ASN A 15 7.13 5.07 9.82
CA ASN A 15 7.42 5.38 11.22
C ASN A 15 8.91 5.59 11.48
N THR A 16 9.77 4.81 10.80
CA THR A 16 11.22 4.98 10.85
C THR A 16 11.65 6.32 10.24
N LEU A 17 11.06 6.70 9.10
CA LEU A 17 11.31 7.97 8.43
C LEU A 17 10.95 9.15 9.36
N ILE A 18 9.72 9.17 9.88
CA ILE A 18 9.24 10.21 10.81
C ILE A 18 10.18 10.34 12.01
N THR A 19 10.64 9.22 12.57
CA THR A 19 11.58 9.23 13.69
C THR A 19 12.92 9.84 13.30
N ARG A 20 13.42 9.56 12.09
CA ARG A 20 14.69 10.11 11.59
C ARG A 20 14.60 11.59 11.24
N MET A 21 13.47 12.06 10.69
CA MET A 21 13.18 13.49 10.50
C MET A 21 13.34 14.26 11.80
N MET A 22 12.73 13.74 12.87
CA MET A 22 12.79 14.36 14.20
C MET A 22 14.22 14.40 14.77
N LEU A 23 15.10 13.51 14.30
CA LEU A 23 16.51 13.44 14.71
C LEU A 23 17.45 14.22 13.78
N GLY A 24 16.96 14.81 12.69
CA GLY A 24 17.73 15.66 11.77
C GLY A 24 18.71 14.90 10.85
N ASP A 25 18.45 13.62 10.60
CA ASP A 25 19.30 12.76 9.75
C ASP A 25 18.83 12.76 8.28
N ALA A 26 19.75 12.57 7.32
CA ALA A 26 19.43 12.66 5.89
C ALA A 26 18.59 11.48 5.40
N GLU A 27 17.48 11.76 4.71
CA GLU A 27 16.34 10.86 4.50
C GLU A 27 16.30 10.08 3.18
N ASP A 28 17.15 10.42 2.21
CA ASP A 28 16.95 10.07 0.79
C ASP A 28 16.73 8.57 0.53
N LYS A 29 17.44 7.70 1.24
CA LYS A 29 17.30 6.24 1.05
C LYS A 29 15.98 5.71 1.61
N CYS A 30 15.53 6.23 2.75
CA CYS A 30 14.33 5.75 3.43
C CYS A 30 13.07 6.21 2.69
N GLN A 31 13.10 7.42 2.13
CA GLN A 31 12.03 7.91 1.26
C GLN A 31 11.96 7.10 -0.04
N LYS A 32 13.09 6.82 -0.68
CA LYS A 32 13.10 5.99 -1.89
C LYS A 32 12.53 4.58 -1.65
N ASP A 33 12.92 3.94 -0.55
CA ASP A 33 12.41 2.61 -0.20
C ASP A 33 10.89 2.64 0.09
N LEU A 34 10.34 3.77 0.58
CA LEU A 34 8.89 3.97 0.76
C LEU A 34 8.17 4.08 -0.59
N ASP A 35 8.69 4.90 -1.49
CA ASP A 35 8.13 5.13 -2.82
C ASP A 35 8.11 3.80 -3.61
N ASP A 36 9.18 3.01 -3.52
CA ASP A 36 9.27 1.69 -4.17
C ASP A 36 8.20 0.70 -3.62
N ILE A 37 7.89 0.73 -2.31
CA ILE A 37 6.84 -0.12 -1.74
C ILE A 37 5.45 0.38 -2.17
N TYR A 38 5.23 1.69 -2.12
CA TYR A 38 3.99 2.32 -2.57
C TYR A 38 3.67 1.92 -4.02
N ASP A 39 4.65 2.09 -4.93
CA ASP A 39 4.48 1.77 -6.34
C ASP A 39 4.11 0.31 -6.56
N ARG A 40 4.73 -0.60 -5.80
CA ARG A 40 4.42 -2.03 -5.86
C ARG A 40 3.02 -2.36 -5.39
N ILE A 41 2.45 -1.63 -4.43
CA ILE A 41 1.08 -1.88 -3.97
C ILE A 41 0.07 -1.27 -4.95
N VAL A 42 0.29 0.00 -5.34
CA VAL A 42 -0.65 0.76 -6.17
C VAL A 42 -0.70 0.24 -7.61
N HIS A 43 0.42 -0.14 -8.20
CA HIS A 43 0.48 -0.59 -9.60
C HIS A 43 0.38 -2.11 -9.76
N ALA A 44 0.44 -2.90 -8.68
CA ALA A 44 0.25 -4.34 -8.79
C ALA A 44 -1.17 -4.67 -9.31
N PRO A 45 -1.32 -5.56 -10.30
CA PRO A 45 -2.63 -6.05 -10.71
C PRO A 45 -3.27 -6.88 -9.60
N VAL A 46 -4.60 -6.88 -9.54
CA VAL A 46 -5.37 -7.74 -8.63
C VAL A 46 -5.74 -9.03 -9.36
N ASP A 47 -4.76 -9.93 -9.47
CA ASP A 47 -4.91 -11.23 -10.12
C ASP A 47 -5.14 -12.40 -9.14
N THR A 48 -4.95 -12.13 -7.84
CA THR A 48 -5.08 -13.11 -6.75
C THR A 48 -5.81 -12.50 -5.55
N ILE A 49 -6.39 -13.36 -4.70
CA ILE A 49 -7.00 -12.95 -3.43
C ILE A 49 -6.00 -12.22 -2.53
N ASN A 50 -4.75 -12.69 -2.49
CA ASN A 50 -3.71 -12.04 -1.68
C ASN A 50 -3.41 -10.62 -2.16
N ALA A 51 -3.35 -10.39 -3.49
CA ALA A 51 -3.17 -9.05 -4.04
C ALA A 51 -4.37 -8.14 -3.72
N ALA A 52 -5.59 -8.67 -3.75
CA ALA A 52 -6.79 -7.93 -3.36
C ALA A 52 -6.74 -7.52 -1.88
N ILE A 53 -6.42 -8.46 -0.99
CA ILE A 53 -6.28 -8.21 0.46
C ILE A 53 -5.19 -7.17 0.72
N GLU A 54 -4.04 -7.27 0.05
CA GLU A 54 -2.94 -6.32 0.19
C GLU A 54 -3.37 -4.89 -0.18
N LYS A 55 -4.05 -4.70 -1.31
CA LYS A 55 -4.58 -3.38 -1.69
C LYS A 55 -5.65 -2.86 -0.73
N LEU A 56 -6.52 -3.73 -0.22
CA LEU A 56 -7.54 -3.33 0.76
C LEU A 56 -6.91 -2.90 2.09
N SER A 57 -5.89 -3.62 2.56
CA SER A 57 -5.11 -3.25 3.74
C SER A 57 -4.43 -1.88 3.54
N PHE A 58 -3.86 -1.65 2.35
CA PHE A 58 -3.24 -0.37 2.04
C PHE A 58 -4.26 0.77 1.92
N ALA A 59 -5.41 0.53 1.29
CA ALA A 59 -6.50 1.49 1.21
C ALA A 59 -7.00 1.90 2.61
N HIS A 60 -7.10 0.93 3.53
CA HIS A 60 -7.42 1.22 4.92
C HIS A 60 -6.38 2.14 5.57
N HIS A 61 -5.09 1.85 5.38
CA HIS A 61 -4.01 2.72 5.87
C HIS A 61 -4.11 4.15 5.30
N CYS A 62 -4.29 4.29 3.99
CA CYS A 62 -4.46 5.60 3.35
C CYS A 62 -5.66 6.37 3.95
N LEU A 63 -6.76 5.68 4.23
CA LEU A 63 -7.95 6.28 4.85
C LEU A 63 -7.70 6.72 6.30
N THR A 64 -7.14 5.85 7.13
CA THR A 64 -7.09 6.06 8.59
C THR A 64 -5.87 6.84 9.06
N GLU A 65 -4.74 6.72 8.37
CA GLU A 65 -3.47 7.33 8.79
C GLU A 65 -3.04 8.51 7.91
N GLU A 66 -3.35 8.48 6.61
CA GLU A 66 -2.97 9.54 5.67
C GLU A 66 -4.12 10.50 5.32
N GLN A 67 -5.36 10.08 5.59
CA GLN A 67 -6.59 10.79 5.15
C GLN A 67 -6.63 10.99 3.62
N ASP A 68 -5.97 10.13 2.86
CA ASP A 68 -5.96 10.16 1.40
C ASP A 68 -7.19 9.44 0.83
N LEU A 69 -8.30 10.17 0.77
CA LEU A 69 -9.56 9.68 0.23
C LEU A 69 -9.47 9.32 -1.26
N LYS A 70 -8.60 10.00 -2.01
CA LYS A 70 -8.45 9.79 -3.45
C LYS A 70 -7.78 8.44 -3.70
N GLU A 71 -6.68 8.17 -3.01
CA GLU A 71 -5.96 6.90 -3.17
C GLU A 71 -6.78 5.74 -2.60
N THR A 72 -7.46 5.95 -1.47
CA THR A 72 -8.41 4.97 -0.91
C THR A 72 -9.45 4.56 -1.96
N ALA A 73 -10.12 5.54 -2.59
CA ALA A 73 -11.12 5.26 -3.61
C ALA A 73 -10.54 4.57 -4.85
N ASN A 74 -9.34 4.97 -5.28
CA ASN A 74 -8.63 4.36 -6.40
C ASN A 74 -8.38 2.86 -6.15
N LEU A 75 -7.81 2.51 -5.00
CA LEU A 75 -7.50 1.13 -4.63
C LEU A 75 -8.77 0.27 -4.51
N LEU A 76 -9.84 0.81 -3.92
CA LEU A 76 -11.13 0.12 -3.83
C LEU A 76 -11.74 -0.15 -5.22
N CYS A 77 -11.68 0.82 -6.13
CA CYS A 77 -12.14 0.63 -7.51
C CYS A 77 -11.35 -0.46 -8.23
N GLN A 78 -10.01 -0.49 -8.09
CA GLN A 78 -9.18 -1.53 -8.70
C GLN A 78 -9.54 -2.94 -8.21
N VAL A 79 -9.77 -3.09 -6.90
CA VAL A 79 -10.21 -4.38 -6.33
C VAL A 79 -11.60 -4.76 -6.83
N ARG A 80 -12.55 -3.82 -6.84
CA ARG A 80 -13.91 -4.06 -7.36
C ARG A 80 -13.87 -4.50 -8.82
N ASP A 81 -13.18 -3.75 -9.68
CA ASP A 81 -13.14 -3.99 -11.12
C ASP A 81 -12.51 -5.36 -11.43
N ALA A 82 -11.52 -5.78 -10.64
CA ALA A 82 -10.94 -7.12 -10.73
C ALA A 82 -11.93 -8.21 -10.31
N LEU A 83 -12.67 -8.03 -9.21
CA LEU A 83 -13.69 -8.97 -8.76
C LEU A 83 -14.82 -9.14 -9.79
N GLU A 84 -15.32 -8.04 -10.35
CA GLU A 84 -16.32 -8.09 -11.44
C GLU A 84 -15.77 -8.78 -12.70
N SER A 85 -14.47 -8.63 -12.96
CA SER A 85 -13.81 -9.29 -14.08
C SER A 85 -13.64 -10.80 -13.85
N PHE A 86 -13.50 -11.25 -12.61
CA PHE A 86 -13.51 -12.68 -12.27
C PHE A 86 -14.91 -13.28 -12.40
N GLU A 87 -15.94 -12.59 -11.90
CA GLU A 87 -17.33 -13.04 -12.01
C GLU A 87 -17.78 -13.24 -13.47
N LYS A 88 -17.36 -12.36 -14.38
CA LYS A 88 -17.71 -12.45 -15.82
C LYS A 88 -16.98 -13.57 -16.57
N ARG A 89 -16.00 -14.23 -15.95
CA ARG A 89 -15.20 -15.30 -16.57
C ARG A 89 -15.67 -16.70 -16.19
N ASP A 90 -16.48 -16.82 -15.15
CA ASP A 90 -17.19 -18.05 -14.74
C ASP A 90 -18.58 -18.13 -15.37
#